data_AF-A0A410PTV1-F1
#
_entry.id   AF-A0A410PTV1-F1
#
_cell.length_a   1.000
_cell.length_b   1.000
_cell.length_c   1.000
_cell.angle_alpha   90.00
_cell.angle_beta   90.00
_cell.angle_gamma   90.00
#
_symmetry.space_group_name_H-M   'P 1'
#
loop_
_entity.id
_entity.type
_entity.pdbx_description
1 polymer ?
#
loop_
_entity_poly.entity_id
_entity_poly.type
_entity_poly.pdbx_seq_one_letter_code
_entity_poly.pdbx_strand_id
1 'polypeptide(L)'
;MIKVVYFDDLSATDYLNIYDGGEKIQTKNKIEEKNKELASKTSANLFAKLSWLPFLGGSAETSASADFSLSGSSLVKTTLSNTVLTDFLNRAQNDERICVFNDYKVRAYKNSIAFFKMFTPFLKITKSDFTTDEGFVFDISKLDEAFTSGKGYYELIAENTVGGMLKKHIFRFNIVSFRNNYSIADLSKMDLNYYAVKVGKSEEEMLDISKEFNFEQKSISSAFDIIEDQSNGNALDVFDVILAGVDI
;
A
#
# COMPACT_ATOMS: atom_id res chain seq x y z
N MET A 1 16.81 -7.34 6.08
CA MET A 1 15.66 -8.01 5.44
C MET A 1 16.10 -9.05 4.45
N ILE A 2 15.69 -10.30 4.68
CA ILE A 2 16.03 -11.46 3.83
C ILE A 2 14.88 -11.85 2.88
N LYS A 3 13.64 -11.46 3.19
CA LYS A 3 12.46 -11.77 2.36
C LYS A 3 11.48 -10.60 2.36
N VAL A 4 11.24 -10.02 1.19
CA VAL A 4 10.24 -8.96 1.00
C VAL A 4 8.91 -9.59 0.61
N VAL A 5 7.86 -9.26 1.37
CA VAL A 5 6.48 -9.73 1.15
C VAL A 5 5.65 -8.64 0.49
N TYR A 6 5.85 -7.40 0.93
CA TYR A 6 5.13 -6.23 0.44
C TYR A 6 6.12 -5.06 0.33
N PHE A 7 6.06 -4.31 -0.78
CA PHE A 7 6.85 -3.08 -0.94
C PHE A 7 6.16 -2.08 -1.87
N ASP A 8 5.68 -0.99 -1.28
CA ASP A 8 5.14 0.17 -1.99
C ASP A 8 6.27 1.04 -2.54
N ASP A 9 6.63 0.72 -3.78
CA ASP A 9 7.73 1.36 -4.51
C ASP A 9 7.50 2.86 -4.72
N LEU A 10 6.23 3.27 -4.89
CA LEU A 10 5.87 4.66 -5.14
C LEU A 10 5.99 5.47 -3.85
N SER A 11 5.37 5.00 -2.75
CA SER A 11 5.49 5.67 -1.46
C SER A 11 6.94 5.72 -0.97
N ALA A 12 7.72 4.66 -1.19
CA ALA A 12 9.14 4.66 -0.88
C ALA A 12 9.90 5.71 -1.71
N THR A 13 9.62 5.80 -3.02
CA THR A 13 10.24 6.79 -3.90
C THR A 13 9.91 8.23 -3.49
N ASP A 14 8.64 8.50 -3.16
CA ASP A 14 8.20 9.81 -2.68
C ASP A 14 8.91 10.19 -1.38
N TYR A 15 8.98 9.25 -0.42
CA TYR A 15 9.74 9.43 0.80
C TYR A 15 11.21 9.76 0.53
N LEU A 16 11.88 9.02 -0.36
CA LEU A 16 13.29 9.28 -0.72
C LEU A 16 13.48 10.67 -1.31
N ASN A 17 12.59 11.07 -2.21
CA ASN A 17 12.63 12.41 -2.83
C ASN A 17 12.44 13.52 -1.80
N ILE A 18 11.50 13.34 -0.86
CA ILE A 18 11.25 14.31 0.21
C ILE A 18 12.43 14.36 1.19
N TYR A 19 12.97 13.19 1.56
CA TYR A 19 14.10 13.07 2.47
C TYR A 19 15.35 13.78 1.93
N ASP A 20 15.65 13.59 0.64
CA ASP A 20 16.80 14.21 -0.02
C ASP A 20 16.55 15.69 -0.41
N GLY A 21 15.46 16.31 0.06
CA GLY A 21 15.15 17.71 -0.19
C GLY A 21 14.81 18.03 -1.66
N GLY A 22 14.36 17.04 -2.43
CA GLY A 22 14.09 17.16 -3.86
C GLY A 22 15.36 17.23 -4.73
N GLU A 23 16.56 17.11 -4.15
CA GLU A 23 17.80 17.10 -4.90
C GLU A 23 18.02 15.72 -5.56
N LYS A 24 17.69 15.65 -6.85
CA LYS A 24 17.92 14.52 -7.79
C LYS A 24 19.37 14.02 -7.92
N ILE A 25 20.29 14.41 -7.05
CA ILE A 25 21.73 14.39 -7.35
C ILE A 25 22.37 13.03 -7.03
N GLN A 26 21.89 12.26 -6.06
CA GLN A 26 22.56 11.00 -5.69
C GLN A 26 22.07 9.77 -6.45
N THR A 27 20.76 9.68 -6.71
CA THR A 27 20.16 8.54 -7.42
C THR A 27 20.60 8.52 -8.89
N LYS A 28 20.73 9.70 -9.52
CA LYS A 28 21.20 9.82 -10.91
C LYS A 28 22.62 9.29 -11.10
N ASN A 29 23.55 9.64 -10.21
CA ASN A 29 24.95 9.21 -10.31
C ASN A 29 25.13 7.70 -10.07
N LYS A 30 24.43 7.13 -9.07
CA LYS A 30 24.48 5.67 -8.81
C LYS A 30 23.77 4.85 -9.89
N ILE A 31 22.66 5.37 -10.42
CA ILE A 31 21.97 4.75 -11.57
C ILE A 31 22.88 4.85 -12.81
N GLU A 32 23.52 5.99 -13.08
CA GLU A 32 24.47 6.14 -14.19
C GLU A 32 25.71 5.23 -14.06
N GLU A 33 26.26 5.04 -12.85
CA GLU A 33 27.38 4.13 -12.61
C GLU A 33 26.99 2.65 -12.76
N LYS A 34 25.89 2.22 -12.13
CA LYS A 34 25.36 0.84 -12.32
C LYS A 34 24.93 0.60 -13.78
N ASN A 35 24.42 1.62 -14.46
CA ASN A 35 24.05 1.53 -15.87
C ASN A 35 25.26 1.49 -16.80
N LYS A 36 26.39 2.12 -16.46
CA LYS A 36 27.66 1.98 -17.20
C LYS A 36 28.19 0.55 -17.14
N GLU A 37 28.05 -0.11 -16.00
CA GLU A 37 28.43 -1.52 -15.83
C GLU A 37 27.54 -2.46 -16.66
N LEU A 38 26.23 -2.16 -16.72
CA LEU A 38 25.22 -2.92 -17.45
C LEU A 38 25.22 -2.67 -18.98
N ALA A 39 25.59 -1.46 -19.42
CA ALA A 39 25.69 -1.06 -20.82
C ALA A 39 26.77 -1.84 -21.59
N SER A 40 27.71 -2.48 -20.89
CA SER A 40 28.68 -3.39 -21.50
C SER A 40 28.05 -4.68 -22.06
N LYS A 41 26.80 -5.02 -21.68
CA LYS A 41 26.23 -6.34 -21.97
C LYS A 41 24.95 -6.41 -22.79
N THR A 42 24.17 -5.35 -23.03
CA THR A 42 23.00 -5.48 -23.93
C THR A 42 22.43 -4.17 -24.48
N SER A 43 21.96 -4.27 -25.72
CA SER A 43 21.46 -3.30 -26.72
C SER A 43 20.84 -1.95 -26.30
N ALA A 44 21.16 -0.95 -27.11
CA ALA A 44 20.76 0.47 -27.04
C ALA A 44 19.23 0.73 -27.04
N ASN A 45 18.39 -0.24 -27.36
CA ASN A 45 16.93 -0.07 -27.45
C ASN A 45 16.21 0.01 -26.09
N LEU A 46 16.86 -0.33 -24.99
CA LEU A 46 16.26 -0.18 -23.65
C LEU A 46 16.26 1.28 -23.16
N PHE A 47 17.23 2.10 -23.59
CA PHE A 47 17.45 3.45 -23.08
C PHE A 47 16.33 4.44 -23.46
N ALA A 48 15.73 4.30 -24.63
CA ALA A 48 14.64 5.18 -25.08
C ALA A 48 13.31 4.94 -24.33
N LYS A 49 13.13 3.74 -23.75
CA LYS A 49 11.91 3.31 -23.06
C LYS A 49 11.84 3.72 -21.59
N LEU A 50 12.80 4.50 -21.10
CA LEU A 50 12.90 4.95 -19.71
C LEU A 50 12.71 6.47 -19.55
N SER A 51 12.65 7.23 -20.64
CA SER A 51 12.52 8.69 -20.64
C SER A 51 11.09 9.22 -20.37
N TRP A 52 10.13 8.34 -20.03
CA TRP A 52 8.70 8.68 -19.94
C TRP A 52 8.11 8.63 -18.52
N LEU A 53 8.92 8.39 -17.47
CA LEU A 53 8.44 8.44 -16.09
C LEU A 53 8.14 9.90 -15.69
N PRO A 54 6.87 10.28 -15.44
CA PRO A 54 6.43 11.68 -15.46
C PRO A 54 6.53 12.40 -14.12
N PHE A 55 7.13 11.82 -13.08
CA PHE A 55 7.25 12.50 -11.77
C PHE A 55 8.36 13.57 -11.73
N LEU A 56 8.90 13.95 -12.89
CA LEU A 56 9.94 14.97 -13.01
C LEU A 56 9.51 16.11 -13.93
N GLY A 57 8.61 16.98 -13.46
CA GLY A 57 8.34 18.27 -14.09
C GLY A 57 7.45 19.12 -13.18
N GLY A 58 7.81 20.36 -12.80
CA GLY A 58 8.51 21.32 -13.62
C GLY A 58 7.61 21.68 -14.79
N SER A 59 6.76 22.69 -14.57
CA SER A 59 5.73 23.24 -15.45
C SER A 59 6.05 23.20 -16.95
N ALA A 60 5.26 22.45 -17.71
CA ALA A 60 4.99 22.74 -19.11
C ALA A 60 3.62 22.15 -19.46
N GLU A 61 2.64 23.03 -19.68
CA GLU A 61 1.33 22.70 -20.21
C GLU A 61 1.47 21.96 -21.53
N THR A 62 1.04 20.70 -21.61
CA THR A 62 0.45 20.18 -22.87
C THR A 62 -0.47 19.01 -22.56
N SER A 63 -1.76 19.24 -22.76
CA SER A 63 -2.81 18.23 -22.75
C SER A 63 -2.59 17.20 -23.86
N ALA A 64 -2.28 15.96 -23.51
CA ALA A 64 -2.48 14.82 -24.41
C ALA A 64 -2.65 13.54 -23.58
N SER A 65 -3.91 13.17 -23.34
CA SER A 65 -4.31 11.91 -22.75
C SER A 65 -3.89 10.77 -23.69
N ALA A 66 -2.87 10.02 -23.31
CA ALA A 66 -2.51 8.77 -23.97
C ALA A 66 -2.31 7.71 -22.89
N ASP A 67 -3.33 6.86 -22.71
CA ASP A 67 -3.25 5.61 -21.97
C ASP A 67 -2.09 4.77 -22.53
N PHE A 68 -0.98 4.72 -21.78
CA PHE A 68 0.17 3.92 -22.17
C PHE A 68 0.17 2.61 -21.39
N SER A 69 -0.27 1.55 -22.07
CA SER A 69 -0.26 0.17 -21.57
C SER A 69 1.17 -0.32 -21.32
N LEU A 70 1.47 -0.55 -20.05
CA LEU A 70 2.78 -0.78 -19.46
C LEU A 70 3.23 -2.25 -19.53
N SER A 71 3.03 -2.93 -20.66
CA SER A 71 3.16 -4.40 -20.74
C SER A 71 4.55 -4.91 -21.15
N GLY A 72 5.64 -4.20 -20.84
CA GLY A 72 6.95 -4.46 -21.48
C GLY A 72 8.22 -4.61 -20.63
N SER A 73 8.21 -4.71 -19.29
CA SER A 73 9.47 -4.47 -18.52
C SER A 73 9.61 -5.15 -17.15
N SER A 74 9.38 -6.46 -17.01
CA SER A 74 9.55 -7.16 -15.71
C SER A 74 10.95 -7.02 -15.09
N LEU A 75 12.01 -7.13 -15.90
CA LEU A 75 13.41 -7.02 -15.43
C LEU A 75 13.79 -5.59 -15.00
N VAL A 76 13.41 -4.58 -15.79
CA VAL A 76 13.70 -3.17 -15.50
C VAL A 76 12.92 -2.68 -14.28
N LYS A 77 11.64 -3.09 -14.16
CA LYS A 77 10.83 -2.82 -12.97
C LYS A 77 11.42 -3.45 -11.71
N THR A 78 12.00 -4.65 -11.82
CA THR A 78 12.63 -5.35 -10.69
C THR A 78 13.92 -4.68 -10.23
N THR A 79 14.81 -4.29 -11.14
CA THR A 79 16.07 -3.62 -10.80
C THR A 79 15.86 -2.23 -10.19
N LEU A 80 14.92 -1.44 -10.74
CA LEU A 80 14.58 -0.13 -10.19
C LEU A 80 14.05 -0.29 -8.76
N SER A 81 13.12 -1.23 -8.57
CA SER A 81 12.51 -1.46 -7.25
C SER A 81 13.51 -1.96 -6.20
N ASN A 82 14.50 -2.77 -6.58
CA ASN A 82 15.55 -3.19 -5.64
C ASN A 82 16.47 -2.04 -5.21
N THR A 83 16.71 -1.07 -6.09
CA THR A 83 17.52 0.12 -5.77
C THR A 83 16.75 1.01 -4.79
N VAL A 84 15.49 1.32 -5.10
CA VAL A 84 14.59 2.08 -4.22
C VAL A 84 14.48 1.40 -2.86
N LEU A 85 14.28 0.08 -2.82
CA LEU A 85 14.19 -0.70 -1.57
C LEU A 85 15.44 -0.54 -0.68
N THR A 86 16.62 -0.70 -1.27
CA THR A 86 17.88 -0.62 -0.52
C THR A 86 18.09 0.79 0.03
N ASP A 87 17.84 1.79 -0.80
CA ASP A 87 17.96 3.21 -0.45
C ASP A 87 16.93 3.64 0.61
N PHE A 88 15.71 3.10 0.53
CA PHE A 88 14.65 3.28 1.52
C PHE A 88 15.08 2.70 2.87
N LEU A 89 15.50 1.42 2.91
CA LEU A 89 15.93 0.76 4.14
C LEU A 89 17.06 1.52 4.85
N ASN A 90 18.07 1.97 4.10
CA ASN A 90 19.19 2.70 4.66
C ASN A 90 18.78 4.02 5.34
N ARG A 91 17.80 4.74 4.77
CA ARG A 91 17.32 6.02 5.33
C ARG A 91 16.30 5.79 6.44
N ALA A 92 15.35 4.88 6.24
CA ALA A 92 14.24 4.61 7.15
C ALA A 92 14.70 4.16 8.55
N GLN A 93 15.83 3.44 8.65
CA GLN A 93 16.36 3.00 9.95
C GLN A 93 16.73 4.14 10.91
N ASN A 94 17.02 5.33 10.37
CA ASN A 94 17.46 6.50 11.16
C ASN A 94 16.45 7.65 11.14
N ASP A 95 15.24 7.41 10.63
CA ASP A 95 14.21 8.44 10.47
C ASP A 95 13.00 8.12 11.35
N GLU A 96 12.78 8.92 12.39
CA GLU A 96 11.67 8.78 13.33
C GLU A 96 10.28 8.94 12.67
N ARG A 97 10.21 9.51 11.46
CA ARG A 97 8.97 9.61 10.68
C ARG A 97 8.53 8.24 10.14
N ILE A 98 9.46 7.29 10.00
CA ILE A 98 9.16 5.90 9.67
C ILE A 98 9.05 5.08 10.96
N CYS A 99 7.83 4.67 11.27
CA CYS A 99 7.56 3.79 12.40
C CYS A 99 7.88 2.34 12.02
N VAL A 100 8.77 1.71 12.78
CA VAL A 100 9.11 0.29 12.63
C VAL A 100 8.34 -0.53 13.65
N PHE A 101 7.51 -1.45 13.17
CA PHE A 101 6.70 -2.34 13.99
C PHE A 101 7.22 -3.76 13.87
N ASN A 102 7.75 -4.28 14.98
CA ASN A 102 8.18 -5.67 15.14
C ASN A 102 7.16 -6.43 15.99
N ASP A 103 7.01 -7.73 15.74
CA ASP A 103 6.12 -8.62 16.50
C ASP A 103 4.62 -8.25 16.46
N TYR A 104 4.21 -7.41 15.50
CA TYR A 104 2.79 -7.12 15.27
C TYR A 104 2.15 -8.22 14.42
N LYS A 105 0.96 -8.65 14.83
CA LYS A 105 0.11 -9.56 14.05
C LYS A 105 -0.99 -8.77 13.37
N VAL A 106 -1.18 -9.01 12.08
CA VAL A 106 -2.22 -8.35 11.30
C VAL A 106 -3.39 -9.29 11.04
N ARG A 107 -4.61 -8.79 11.19
CA ARG A 107 -5.85 -9.52 10.91
C ARG A 107 -6.88 -8.62 10.23
N ALA A 108 -7.68 -9.18 9.34
CA ALA A 108 -8.80 -8.45 8.75
C ALA A 108 -9.92 -8.30 9.79
N TYR A 109 -10.54 -7.12 9.84
CA TYR A 109 -11.73 -6.90 10.64
C TYR A 109 -12.92 -7.68 10.03
N LYS A 110 -13.80 -8.24 10.86
CA LYS A 110 -14.96 -9.01 10.38
C LYS A 110 -15.81 -8.13 9.47
N ASN A 111 -16.31 -8.67 8.35
CA ASN A 111 -17.12 -7.92 7.38
C ASN A 111 -16.40 -6.70 6.75
N SER A 112 -15.07 -6.58 6.87
CA SER A 112 -14.32 -5.54 6.15
C SER A 112 -14.05 -5.93 4.69
N ILE A 113 -13.71 -4.94 3.87
CA ILE A 113 -13.28 -5.16 2.48
C ILE A 113 -12.09 -6.12 2.42
N ALA A 114 -11.10 -5.95 3.32
CA ALA A 114 -9.95 -6.83 3.39
C ALA A 114 -10.34 -8.27 3.73
N PHE A 115 -11.30 -8.46 4.65
CA PHE A 115 -11.84 -9.78 4.99
C PHE A 115 -12.47 -10.44 3.76
N PHE A 116 -13.37 -9.75 3.05
CA PHE A 116 -13.97 -10.33 1.84
C PHE A 116 -12.91 -10.67 0.80
N LYS A 117 -11.94 -9.78 0.55
CA LYS A 117 -10.88 -10.05 -0.42
C LYS A 117 -10.07 -11.31 -0.10
N MET A 118 -9.79 -11.58 1.18
CA MET A 118 -9.10 -12.81 1.58
C MET A 118 -9.86 -14.07 1.17
N PHE A 119 -11.20 -14.02 1.13
CA PHE A 119 -12.05 -15.17 0.86
C PHE A 119 -12.70 -15.17 -0.53
N THR A 120 -12.69 -14.04 -1.26
CA THR A 120 -13.29 -13.91 -2.60
C THR A 120 -12.95 -15.06 -3.55
N PRO A 121 -11.69 -15.55 -3.65
CA PRO A 121 -11.38 -16.68 -4.53
C PRO A 121 -12.18 -17.94 -4.20
N PHE A 122 -12.43 -18.21 -2.91
CA PHE A 122 -13.23 -19.34 -2.45
C PHE A 122 -14.73 -19.06 -2.57
N LEU A 123 -15.14 -17.83 -2.28
CA LEU A 123 -16.53 -17.41 -2.41
C LEU A 123 -17.01 -17.41 -3.86
N LYS A 124 -16.14 -17.20 -4.86
CA LYS A 124 -16.51 -17.35 -6.29
C LYS A 124 -16.93 -18.77 -6.66
N ILE A 125 -16.53 -19.78 -5.88
CA ILE A 125 -16.92 -21.18 -6.10
C ILE A 125 -18.37 -21.40 -5.67
N THR A 126 -18.79 -20.72 -4.59
CA THR A 126 -20.15 -20.75 -4.07
C THR A 126 -20.94 -19.61 -4.74
N LYS A 127 -21.90 -19.88 -5.63
CA LYS A 127 -22.78 -18.85 -6.23
C LYS A 127 -23.74 -18.21 -5.21
N SER A 128 -23.22 -17.79 -4.07
CA SER A 128 -23.97 -17.31 -2.92
C SER A 128 -23.70 -15.82 -2.77
N ASP A 129 -24.77 -15.03 -2.79
CA ASP A 129 -24.74 -13.67 -2.29
C ASP A 129 -24.42 -13.69 -0.80
N PHE A 130 -23.70 -12.67 -0.32
CA PHE A 130 -23.42 -12.53 1.11
C PHE A 130 -24.38 -11.52 1.73
N THR A 131 -24.91 -11.84 2.91
CA THR A 131 -25.75 -10.92 3.69
C THR A 131 -24.95 -10.46 4.92
N THR A 132 -24.75 -9.15 5.11
CA THR A 132 -24.12 -8.65 6.33
C THR A 132 -25.04 -8.85 7.54
N ASP A 133 -24.49 -8.71 8.75
CA ASP A 133 -25.28 -8.76 9.99
C ASP A 133 -26.38 -7.67 10.01
N GLU A 134 -26.22 -6.60 9.22
CA GLU A 134 -27.20 -5.52 9.00
C GLU A 134 -28.20 -5.79 7.86
N GLY A 135 -28.15 -6.96 7.22
CA GLY A 135 -29.11 -7.37 6.19
C GLY A 135 -28.79 -6.92 4.76
N PHE A 136 -27.62 -6.33 4.50
CA PHE A 136 -27.22 -5.95 3.15
C PHE A 136 -26.81 -7.16 2.33
N VAL A 137 -27.49 -7.41 1.21
CA VAL A 137 -27.17 -8.49 0.28
C VAL A 137 -26.21 -7.97 -0.80
N PHE A 138 -25.04 -8.59 -0.90
CA PHE A 138 -24.02 -8.22 -1.86
C PHE A 138 -23.69 -9.35 -2.84
N ASP A 139 -23.65 -8.99 -4.12
CA ASP A 139 -23.11 -9.82 -5.19
C ASP A 139 -21.56 -9.80 -5.11
N ILE A 140 -20.99 -10.95 -4.77
CA ILE A 140 -19.55 -11.12 -4.54
C ILE A 140 -18.73 -10.79 -5.79
N SER A 141 -19.26 -11.05 -6.99
CA SER A 141 -18.52 -10.77 -8.23
C SER A 141 -18.43 -9.28 -8.49
N LYS A 142 -19.50 -8.53 -8.22
CA LYS A 142 -19.53 -7.07 -8.34
C LYS A 142 -18.73 -6.37 -7.24
N LEU A 143 -18.74 -6.92 -6.02
CA LEU A 143 -17.90 -6.41 -4.93
C LEU A 143 -16.41 -6.48 -5.28
N ASP A 144 -15.94 -7.60 -5.85
CA ASP A 144 -14.53 -7.75 -6.22
C ASP A 144 -14.07 -6.69 -7.25
N GLU A 145 -14.92 -6.40 -8.23
CA GLU A 145 -14.69 -5.35 -9.24
C GLU A 145 -14.73 -3.95 -8.60
N ALA A 146 -15.75 -3.67 -7.79
CA ALA A 146 -15.90 -2.40 -7.07
C ALA A 146 -14.73 -2.14 -6.12
N PHE A 147 -14.22 -3.15 -5.41
CA PHE A 147 -13.07 -2.96 -4.52
C PHE A 147 -11.78 -2.71 -5.30
N THR A 148 -11.55 -3.46 -6.38
CA THR A 148 -10.35 -3.31 -7.20
C THR A 148 -10.30 -1.94 -7.90
N SER A 149 -11.47 -1.35 -8.19
CA SER A 149 -11.58 -0.04 -8.83
C SER A 149 -11.74 1.14 -7.86
N GLY A 150 -12.36 0.92 -6.70
CA GLY A 150 -12.79 1.97 -5.78
C GLY A 150 -11.90 2.18 -4.55
N LYS A 151 -11.19 1.15 -4.05
CA LYS A 151 -10.23 1.29 -2.94
C LYS A 151 -8.82 0.89 -3.36
N GLY A 152 -7.87 1.80 -3.18
CA GLY A 152 -6.44 1.55 -3.43
C GLY A 152 -5.73 0.78 -2.30
N TYR A 153 -6.38 0.61 -1.14
CA TYR A 153 -5.77 0.02 0.05
C TYR A 153 -6.65 -1.04 0.71
N TYR A 154 -6.02 -2.09 1.23
CA TYR A 154 -6.60 -2.99 2.22
C TYR A 154 -6.25 -2.53 3.62
N GLU A 155 -7.22 -2.53 4.52
CA GLU A 155 -7.07 -2.08 5.90
C GLU A 155 -7.12 -3.31 6.82
N LEU A 156 -6.07 -3.50 7.62
CA LEU A 156 -5.96 -4.58 8.60
C LEU A 156 -5.74 -4.01 10.00
N ILE A 157 -6.25 -4.70 11.01
CA ILE A 157 -5.94 -4.42 12.40
C ILE A 157 -4.59 -5.06 12.73
N ALA A 158 -3.64 -4.25 13.16
CA ALA A 158 -2.33 -4.66 13.63
C ALA A 158 -2.29 -4.64 15.16
N GLU A 159 -1.93 -5.76 15.78
CA GLU A 159 -1.99 -5.96 17.22
C GLU A 159 -0.67 -6.49 17.77
N ASN A 160 -0.23 -5.95 18.90
CA ASN A 160 0.90 -6.48 19.66
C ASN A 160 0.61 -6.35 21.16
N THR A 161 0.96 -7.36 21.95
CA THR A 161 0.85 -7.31 23.41
C THR A 161 2.22 -7.04 24.01
N VAL A 162 2.42 -5.80 24.49
CA VAL A 162 3.66 -5.37 25.13
C VAL A 162 3.40 -5.14 26.61
N GLY A 163 4.11 -5.89 27.48
CA GLY A 163 3.96 -5.73 28.94
C GLY A 163 2.55 -6.01 29.47
N GLY A 164 1.79 -6.88 28.79
CA GLY A 164 0.40 -7.21 29.15
C GLY A 164 -0.65 -6.21 28.65
N MET A 165 -0.24 -5.13 27.96
CA MET A 165 -1.16 -4.18 27.32
C MET A 165 -1.26 -4.46 25.82
N LEU A 166 -2.49 -4.57 25.32
CA LEU A 166 -2.76 -4.73 23.89
C LEU A 166 -2.66 -3.37 23.19
N LYS A 167 -1.70 -3.24 22.27
CA LYS A 167 -1.61 -2.11 21.35
C LYS A 167 -2.26 -2.49 20.02
N LYS A 168 -3.12 -1.61 19.53
CA LYS A 168 -3.80 -1.76 18.23
C LYS A 168 -3.53 -0.56 17.32
N HIS A 169 -3.37 -0.84 16.04
CA HIS A 169 -3.26 0.14 14.97
C HIS A 169 -4.02 -0.36 13.74
N ILE A 170 -4.31 0.55 12.80
CA ILE A 170 -4.84 0.18 11.48
C ILE A 170 -3.69 0.30 10.48
N PHE A 171 -3.35 -0.79 9.82
CA PHE A 171 -2.36 -0.82 8.75
C PHE A 171 -3.05 -0.85 7.39
N ARG A 172 -2.69 0.09 6.53
CA ARG A 172 -3.15 0.16 5.15
C ARG A 172 -2.07 -0.36 4.22
N PHE A 173 -2.47 -1.28 3.36
CA PHE A 173 -1.60 -1.93 2.37
C PHE A 173 -2.12 -1.63 0.97
N ASN A 174 -1.29 -1.01 0.15
CA ASN A 174 -1.61 -0.75 -1.25
C ASN A 174 -1.78 -2.07 -2.01
N ILE A 175 -2.93 -2.22 -2.67
CA ILE A 175 -3.34 -3.50 -3.28
C ILE A 175 -2.38 -3.98 -4.38
N VAL A 176 -1.62 -3.07 -5.01
CA VAL A 176 -0.68 -3.41 -6.11
C VAL A 176 0.77 -3.65 -5.66
N SER A 177 1.04 -3.54 -4.35
CA SER A 177 2.41 -3.50 -3.80
C SER A 177 2.90 -4.85 -3.23
N PHE A 178 2.07 -5.89 -3.29
CA PHE A 178 2.46 -7.26 -2.91
C PHE A 178 3.50 -7.85 -3.86
N ARG A 179 4.49 -8.55 -3.31
CA ARG A 179 5.59 -9.18 -4.07
C ARG A 179 5.48 -10.70 -4.03
N ASN A 180 6.22 -11.37 -4.90
CA ASN A 180 6.43 -12.81 -4.85
C ASN A 180 5.14 -13.66 -4.75
N ASN A 181 4.05 -13.19 -5.38
CA ASN A 181 2.74 -13.83 -5.34
C ASN A 181 2.14 -14.00 -3.94
N TYR A 182 2.54 -13.16 -2.98
CA TYR A 182 1.84 -13.05 -1.70
C TYR A 182 0.54 -12.27 -1.88
N SER A 183 -0.41 -12.59 -1.01
CA SER A 183 -1.70 -11.94 -0.90
C SER A 183 -1.89 -11.34 0.49
N ILE A 184 -2.91 -10.51 0.65
CA ILE A 184 -3.29 -9.95 1.96
C ILE A 184 -3.57 -11.06 3.00
N ALA A 185 -4.11 -12.21 2.55
CA ALA A 185 -4.41 -13.35 3.43
C ALA A 185 -3.14 -13.99 4.04
N ASP A 186 -2.02 -13.93 3.33
CA ASP A 186 -0.75 -14.52 3.77
C ASP A 186 -0.13 -13.73 4.94
N LEU A 187 -0.34 -12.41 4.99
CA LEU A 187 0.24 -11.55 6.03
C LEU A 187 -0.12 -12.02 7.45
N SER A 188 -1.35 -12.52 7.64
CA SER A 188 -1.83 -13.02 8.93
C SER A 188 -1.08 -14.26 9.45
N LYS A 189 -0.34 -14.94 8.58
CA LYS A 189 0.37 -16.20 8.87
C LYS A 189 1.88 -16.03 8.95
N MET A 190 2.38 -14.79 8.88
CA MET A 190 3.82 -14.51 8.82
C MET A 190 4.27 -13.71 10.05
N ASP A 191 5.55 -13.82 10.38
CA ASP A 191 6.25 -12.94 11.30
C ASP A 191 6.98 -11.90 10.45
N LEU A 192 6.42 -10.68 10.40
CA LEU A 192 6.90 -9.61 9.54
C LEU A 192 7.26 -8.39 10.38
N ASN A 193 8.29 -7.69 9.92
CA ASN A 193 8.60 -6.34 10.35
C ASN A 193 7.98 -5.37 9.36
N TYR A 194 7.29 -4.37 9.88
CA TYR A 194 6.57 -3.38 9.09
C TYR A 194 7.23 -2.01 9.24
N TYR A 195 7.52 -1.37 8.11
CA TYR A 195 7.96 0.01 8.06
C TYR A 195 6.79 0.82 7.52
N ALA A 196 6.28 1.74 8.34
CA ALA A 196 5.03 2.43 8.04
C ALA A 196 5.07 3.89 8.48
N VAL A 197 4.26 4.72 7.83
CA VAL A 197 4.11 6.14 8.15
C VAL A 197 2.73 6.39 8.71
N LYS A 198 2.65 7.15 9.81
CA LYS A 198 1.37 7.55 10.39
C LYS A 198 0.68 8.56 9.48
N VAL A 199 -0.56 8.27 9.09
CA VAL A 199 -1.32 9.07 8.11
C VAL A 199 -2.65 9.59 8.65
N GLY A 200 -3.13 9.06 9.78
CA GLY A 200 -4.38 9.54 10.36
C GLY A 200 -4.81 8.74 11.58
N LYS A 201 -6.11 8.83 11.86
CA LYS A 201 -6.80 8.08 12.91
C LYS A 201 -8.16 7.61 12.39
N SER A 202 -8.62 6.45 12.84
CA SER A 202 -9.94 5.91 12.54
C SER A 202 -10.38 4.94 13.63
N GLU A 203 -11.68 4.76 13.80
CA GLU A 203 -12.24 3.76 14.71
C GLU A 203 -12.21 2.36 14.06
N GLU A 204 -11.96 1.30 14.85
CA GLU A 204 -11.92 -0.09 14.36
C GLU A 204 -13.23 -0.48 13.64
N GLU A 205 -14.36 0.01 14.13
CA GLU A 205 -15.69 -0.30 13.57
C GLU A 205 -15.93 0.33 12.20
N MET A 206 -15.22 1.40 11.84
CA MET A 206 -15.34 2.05 10.53
C MET A 206 -14.77 1.19 9.39
N LEU A 207 -14.07 0.10 9.72
CA LEU A 207 -13.65 -0.90 8.74
C LEU A 207 -14.78 -1.85 8.33
N ASP A 208 -15.91 -1.86 9.05
CA ASP A 208 -17.07 -2.65 8.64
C ASP A 208 -17.66 -2.05 7.35
N ILE A 209 -17.83 -2.90 6.34
CA ILE A 209 -18.34 -2.48 5.04
C ILE A 209 -19.73 -1.81 5.15
N SER A 210 -20.56 -2.25 6.10
CA SER A 210 -21.88 -1.66 6.29
C SER A 210 -21.79 -0.20 6.77
N LYS A 211 -20.78 0.13 7.59
CA LYS A 211 -20.55 1.52 8.02
C LYS A 211 -19.95 2.39 6.92
N GLU A 212 -19.10 1.81 6.07
CA GLU A 212 -18.59 2.51 4.87
C GLU A 212 -19.74 2.90 3.93
N PHE A 213 -20.72 2.02 3.72
CA PHE A 213 -21.90 2.31 2.88
C PHE A 213 -22.95 3.19 3.57
N ASN A 214 -23.19 3.02 4.87
CA ASN A 214 -24.12 3.85 5.63
C ASN A 214 -23.66 5.33 5.67
N PHE A 215 -22.36 5.57 5.49
CA PHE A 215 -21.81 6.91 5.35
C PHE A 215 -22.39 7.68 4.14
N GLU A 216 -22.76 6.99 3.06
CA GLU A 216 -23.38 7.62 1.89
C GLU A 216 -24.88 7.95 2.09
N GLN A 217 -25.56 7.33 3.06
CA GLN A 217 -26.99 7.57 3.32
C GLN A 217 -27.26 8.79 4.22
N LYS A 218 -26.31 9.21 5.05
CA LYS A 218 -26.36 10.55 5.66
C LYS A 218 -26.10 11.53 4.53
N SER A 219 -27.07 12.41 4.24
CA SER A 219 -26.98 13.40 3.16
C SER A 219 -25.62 14.11 3.16
N ILE A 220 -24.72 13.69 2.27
CA ILE A 220 -23.42 14.33 2.10
C ILE A 220 -23.69 15.67 1.42
N SER A 221 -23.90 16.73 2.21
CA SER A 221 -24.04 18.10 1.72
C SER A 221 -22.69 18.66 1.26
N SER A 222 -21.59 18.17 1.84
CA SER A 222 -20.23 18.51 1.40
C SER A 222 -19.20 17.48 1.88
N ALA A 223 -18.07 17.39 1.17
CA ALA A 223 -16.93 16.56 1.56
C ALA A 223 -16.27 16.98 2.91
N PHE A 224 -16.67 18.13 3.47
CA PHE A 224 -16.19 18.65 4.76
C PHE A 224 -16.97 18.12 5.96
N ASP A 225 -18.23 17.69 5.77
CA ASP A 225 -19.08 17.16 6.84
C ASP A 225 -18.59 15.80 7.39
N ILE A 226 -17.56 15.24 6.76
CA ILE A 226 -16.92 13.96 7.12
C ILE A 226 -16.05 14.07 8.37
N ILE A 227 -15.61 15.27 8.73
CA ILE A 227 -14.51 15.49 9.68
C ILE A 227 -15.01 15.71 11.12
N GLU A 228 -16.27 16.08 11.34
CA GLU A 228 -16.66 16.75 12.60
C GLU A 228 -17.00 15.85 13.81
N ASP A 229 -17.11 14.53 13.70
CA ASP A 229 -17.75 13.74 14.79
C ASP A 229 -16.91 12.61 15.42
N GLN A 230 -15.58 12.60 15.27
CA GLN A 230 -14.73 11.53 15.84
C GLN A 230 -13.92 12.00 17.06
N SER A 231 -14.63 12.26 18.16
CA SER A 231 -14.03 12.51 19.48
C SER A 231 -14.47 11.48 20.53
N ASN A 232 -14.60 10.21 20.15
CA ASN A 232 -14.71 9.10 21.09
C ASN A 232 -13.34 8.43 21.29
N GLY A 233 -13.00 8.10 22.54
CA GLY A 233 -11.68 7.64 22.98
C GLY A 233 -11.19 6.28 22.44
N ASN A 234 -11.78 5.75 21.38
CA ASN A 234 -11.44 4.46 20.74
C ASN A 234 -10.75 4.61 19.37
N ALA A 235 -10.36 5.82 18.96
CA ALA A 235 -9.67 6.03 17.69
C ALA A 235 -8.28 5.36 17.68
N LEU A 236 -8.03 4.53 16.67
CA LEU A 236 -6.75 3.88 16.41
C LEU A 236 -5.93 4.73 15.44
N ASP A 237 -4.61 4.76 15.65
CA ASP A 237 -3.69 5.37 14.69
C ASP A 237 -3.65 4.53 13.40
N VAL A 238 -3.76 5.22 12.27
CA VAL A 238 -3.72 4.64 10.91
C VAL A 238 -2.34 4.85 10.32
N PHE A 239 -1.76 3.78 9.78
CA PHE A 239 -0.44 3.77 9.16
C PHE A 239 -0.50 3.23 7.74
N ASP A 240 0.15 3.93 6.81
CA ASP A 240 0.45 3.40 5.48
C ASP A 240 1.73 2.58 5.56
N VAL A 241 1.61 1.28 5.30
CA VAL A 241 2.77 0.39 5.26
C VAL A 241 3.50 0.63 3.94
N ILE A 242 4.80 0.91 4.02
CA ILE A 242 5.68 1.08 2.87
C ILE A 242 6.40 -0.24 2.56
N LEU A 243 6.87 -0.94 3.60
CA LEU A 243 7.61 -2.18 3.46
C LEU A 243 7.21 -3.18 4.53
N ALA A 244 7.00 -4.44 4.14
CA ALA A 244 6.86 -5.55 5.05
C ALA A 244 7.69 -6.75 4.59
N GLY A 245 8.42 -7.35 5.53
CA GLY A 245 9.26 -8.50 5.24
C GLY A 245 9.88 -9.14 6.47
N VAL A 246 10.67 -10.17 6.23
CA VAL A 246 11.36 -10.95 7.26
C VAL A 246 12.80 -10.46 7.39
N ASP A 247 13.20 -10.03 8.59
CA ASP A 247 14.58 -9.86 9.02
C ASP A 247 14.91 -11.08 9.89
N ILE A 248 15.86 -11.94 9.50
CA ILE A 248 16.42 -12.96 10.43
C ILE A 248 17.61 -12.33 11.12
#